data_AF-A0A932GQ95-F1
#
_entry.id   AF-A0A932GQ95-F1
#
_cell.length_a   1.000
_cell.length_b   1.000
_cell.length_c   1.000
_cell.angle_alpha   90.00
_cell.angle_beta   90.00
_cell.angle_gamma   90.00
#
_symmetry.space_group_name_H-M   'P 1'
#
loop_
_entity.id
_entity.type
_entity.pdbx_description
1 polymer ?
#
loop_
_entity_poly.entity_id
_entity_poly.type
_entity_poly.pdbx_seq_one_letter_code
_entity_poly.pdbx_strand_id
1 'polypeptide(L)' 'MLVYRVMETSVVSDEVLEKLINEGVQAGWFLDGIHFVTRESSHRPSMAFVTFIRERENIAAQEVDCP' A
#
# COMPACT_ATOMS: atom_id res chain seq x y z
N MET A 1 5.19 -14.57 4.60
CA MET A 1 4.22 -13.84 5.46
C MET A 1 3.86 -12.54 4.75
N LEU A 2 2.57 -12.29 4.51
CA LEU A 2 2.13 -11.01 3.92
C LEU A 2 2.29 -9.89 4.94
N VAL A 3 2.91 -8.78 4.51
CA VAL A 3 3.06 -7.55 5.28
C VAL A 3 2.21 -6.49 4.63
N TYR A 4 1.36 -5.86 5.42
CA TYR A 4 0.49 -4.78 5.00
C TYR A 4 1.07 -3.45 5.45
N ARG A 5 1.05 -2.46 4.56
CA ARG A 5 1.40 -1.08 4.87
C ARG A 5 0.27 -0.19 4.41
N VAL A 6 -0.27 0.60 5.33
CA VAL A 6 -1.36 1.54 5.05
C VAL A 6 -0.82 2.95 5.19
N MET A 7 -1.11 3.81 4.21
CA MET A 7 -0.77 5.23 4.22
C MET A 7 -2.04 6.05 4.13
N GLU A 8 -2.22 7.02 5.04
CA GLU A 8 -3.36 7.92 5.03
C GLU A 8 -2.96 9.30 4.52
N THR A 9 -3.81 9.92 3.70
CA THR A 9 -3.64 11.30 3.26
C THR A 9 -4.97 12.05 3.33
N SER A 10 -4.95 13.25 3.92
CA SER A 10 -6.08 14.18 3.89
C SER A 10 -6.12 15.00 2.60
N VAL A 11 -5.07 14.94 1.77
CA VAL A 11 -4.99 15.63 0.49
C VAL A 11 -5.16 14.61 -0.63
N VAL A 12 -6.31 14.67 -1.29
CA VAL A 12 -6.72 13.73 -2.36
C VAL A 12 -6.63 14.44 -3.72
N SER A 13 -5.42 14.83 -4.11
CA SER A 13 -5.12 15.30 -5.47
C SER A 13 -4.39 14.22 -6.25
N ASP A 14 -4.48 14.27 -7.57
CA ASP A 14 -3.77 13.36 -8.49
C ASP A 14 -2.25 13.37 -8.24
N GLU A 15 -1.63 14.54 -8.18
CA GLU A 15 -0.18 14.70 -7.92
C GLU A 15 0.26 14.03 -6.60
N VAL A 16 -0.55 14.16 -5.54
CA VAL A 16 -0.20 13.62 -4.21
C VAL A 16 -0.36 12.11 -4.18
N LEU A 17 -1.44 11.59 -4.78
CA LEU A 17 -1.66 10.15 -4.88
C LEU A 17 -0.60 9.50 -5.77
N GLU A 18 -0.28 10.08 -6.92
CA GLU A 18 0.76 9.59 -7.83
C GLU A 18 2.10 9.51 -7.10
N LYS A 19 2.48 10.55 -6.35
CA LYS A 19 3.71 10.57 -5.58
C LYS A 19 3.73 9.46 -4.51
N LEU A 20 2.66 9.33 -3.72
CA LEU A 20 2.51 8.28 -2.70
C LEU A 20 2.64 6.87 -3.28
N ILE A 21 1.97 6.62 -4.42
CA ILE A 21 2.01 5.33 -5.11
C ILE A 21 3.43 5.05 -5.62
N ASN A 22 4.05 6.02 -6.29
CA ASN A 22 5.40 5.87 -6.84
C ASN A 22 6.43 5.65 -5.73
N GLU A 23 6.36 6.37 -4.61
CA GLU A 23 7.23 6.16 -3.45
C GLU A 23 7.06 4.76 -2.85
N GLY A 24 5.82 4.28 -2.73
CA GLY A 24 5.53 2.92 -2.24
C GLY A 24 6.06 1.83 -3.16
N VAL A 25 5.82 1.96 -4.46
CA VAL A 25 6.28 1.01 -5.49
C VAL A 25 7.81 1.02 -5.60
N GLN A 26 8.46 2.18 -5.57
CA GLN A 26 9.93 2.28 -5.55
C GLN A 26 10.55 1.61 -4.32
N ALA A 27 9.86 1.64 -3.18
CA ALA A 27 10.29 0.94 -1.97
C ALA A 27 10.05 -0.58 -2.01
N GLY A 28 9.60 -1.13 -3.15
CA GLY A 28 9.37 -2.56 -3.36
C GLY A 28 8.07 -3.07 -2.73
N TRP A 29 7.08 -2.19 -2.56
CA TRP A 29 5.75 -2.59 -2.14
C TRP A 29 4.81 -2.72 -3.34
N PHE A 30 3.90 -3.69 -3.29
CA PHE A 30 2.84 -3.84 -4.27
C PHE A 30 1.62 -3.03 -3.84
N LEU A 31 1.06 -2.25 -4.76
CA LEU A 31 -0.19 -1.52 -4.53
C LEU A 31 -1.34 -2.53 -4.51
N ASP A 32 -2.07 -2.57 -3.39
CA ASP A 32 -3.23 -3.45 -3.20
C ASP A 32 -4.53 -2.71 -3.51
N GLY A 33 -4.69 -1.49 -3.01
CA GLY A 33 -5.89 -0.70 -3.26
C GLY A 33 -5.86 0.69 -2.65
N ILE A 34 -6.83 1.52 -3.05
CA ILE A 34 -7.03 2.88 -2.54
C ILE A 34 -8.48 3.02 -2.08
N HIS A 35 -8.68 3.42 -0.83
CA HIS A 35 -9.99 3.69 -0.25
C HIS A 35 -10.18 5.19 -0.04
N PHE A 36 -11.14 5.77 -0.74
CA PHE A 36 -11.52 7.16 -0.57
C PHE A 36 -12.61 7.30 0.49
N VAL A 37 -12.38 8.16 1.47
CA VAL A 37 -13.38 8.57 2.45
C VAL A 37 -14.04 9.85 1.95
N THR A 38 -15.30 9.75 1.56
CA THR A 38 -16.15 10.89 1.22
C THR A 38 -16.92 11.33 2.46
N ARG A 39 -17.02 12.64 2.70
CA ARG A 39 -17.97 13.19 3.67
C ARG A 39 -19.28 13.45 2.92
N GLU A 40 -20.41 13.05 3.50
CA GLU A 40 -21.76 13.08 2.89
C GLU A 40 -22.21 14.43 2.30
N SER A 41 -21.48 15.53 2.54
CA SER A 41 -21.87 16.88 2.14
C SER A 41 -20.93 17.54 1.11
N SER A 42 -19.94 16.85 0.54
CA SER A 42 -19.02 17.48 -0.41
C SER A 42 -18.57 16.53 -1.51
N HIS A 43 -18.73 16.95 -2.77
CA HIS A 43 -18.32 16.23 -3.99
C HIS A 43 -16.81 15.92 -4.08
N ARG A 44 -16.01 16.34 -3.09
CA ARG A 44 -14.56 16.11 -3.03
C ARG A 44 -14.24 15.12 -1.90
N PRO A 45 -13.52 14.01 -2.18
CA PRO A 45 -13.07 13.08 -1.16
C PRO A 45 -12.22 13.83 -0.12
N SER A 46 -12.51 13.58 1.16
CA SER A 46 -11.89 14.29 2.28
C SER A 46 -10.66 13.57 2.83
N MET A 47 -10.51 12.28 2.54
CA MET A 47 -9.35 11.48 2.94
C MET A 47 -9.19 10.28 2.00
N ALA A 48 -7.98 9.79 1.86
CA ALA A 48 -7.69 8.54 1.14
C ALA A 48 -6.74 7.66 1.97
N PHE A 49 -6.99 6.36 1.93
CA PHE A 49 -6.10 5.33 2.45
C PHE A 49 -5.53 4.54 1.28
N VAL A 50 -4.22 4.48 1.18
CA VAL A 50 -3.49 3.69 0.19
C VAL A 50 -2.93 2.46 0.89
N THR A 51 -3.37 1.29 0.47
CA THR A 51 -2.93 0.00 1.02
C THR A 51 -1.89 -0.60 0.10
N PHE A 52 -0.79 -1.01 0.70
CA PHE A 52 0.28 -1.73 0.06
C PHE A 52 0.47 -3.08 0.73
N ILE A 53 0.83 -4.08 -0.07
CA ILE A 53 1.20 -5.42 0.38
C ILE A 53 2.62 -5.73 -0.04
N ARG A 54 3.29 -6.53 0.79
CA ARG A 54 4.59 -7.09 0.44
C ARG A 54 4.67 -8.51 0.96
N GLU A 55 5.06 -9.42 0.10
CA GLU A 55 5.43 -10.76 0.53
C GLU A 55 6.77 -10.67 1.24
N ARG A 56 6.75 -10.81 2.57
CA ARG A 56 7.98 -11.09 3.29
C ARG A 56 8.24 -12.56 3.09
N GLU A 57 9.19 -12.86 2.22
CA GLU A 57 9.68 -14.21 2.01
C GLU A 57 10.07 -14.75 3.39
N ASN A 58 9.29 -15.72 3.87
CA ASN A 58 9.67 -16.46 5.04
C ASN A 58 10.69 -17.46 4.51
N ILE A 59 11.97 -17.09 4.56
CA ILE A 59 13.07 -18.03 4.33
C ILE A 59 13.07 -18.97 5.55
N ALA A 60 12.06 -19.81 5.67
CA ALA A 60 12.10 -20.98 6.52
C ALA A 60 12.89 -22.03 5.74
N ALA A 61 14.13 -22.23 6.17
CA ALA A 61 14.91 -23.44 5.97
C ALA A 61 14.99 -23.95 4.52
N GLN A 62 15.89 -23.32 3.78
CA GLN A 62 16.70 -24.07 2.83
C GLN A 62 17.68 -24.93 3.66
N GLU A 63 17.28 -26.14 4.05
CA GLU A 63 18.17 -27.26 4.40
C GLU A 63 17.33 -28.47 4.82
N VAL A 64 17.23 -29.46 3.93
CA VAL A 64 17.85 -30.77 4.17
C VAL A 64 17.91 -31.51 2.83
N ASP A 65 19.10 -31.48 2.26
CA ASP A 65 19.70 -32.66 1.63
C ASP A 65 19.34 -33.91 2.45
N CYS A 66 18.94 -34.98 1.76
CA CYS A 66 19.17 -36.39 2.13
C CYS A 66 18.25 -37.31 1.31
N PRO A 67 18.70 -38.53 0.98
CA PRO A 67 19.87 -38.92 0.18
C PRO A 67 19.46 -39.55 -1.17
#